data_AF-A0A645E9E4-F1
#
_entry.id   AF-A0A645E9E4-F1
#
_cell.length_a   1.000
_cell.length_b   1.000
_cell.length_c   1.000
_cell.angle_alpha   90.00
_cell.angle_beta   90.00
_cell.angle_gamma   90.00
#
_symmetry.space_group_name_H-M   'P 1'
#
loop_
_entity.id
_entity.type
_entity.pdbx_description
1 polymer ?
#
loop_
_entity_poly.entity_id
_entity_poly.type
_entity_poly.pdbx_seq_one_letter_code
_entity_poly.pdbx_strand_id
1 'polypeptide(L)'
;MQEYYEGFLLAVEKMKKEGANIEVYVFEIGSRAKLESLLGTLEMESLHLLIGGMTDDQISLISNFSKKHNIKYIIPFSSKNSEVQNNNHVFQVNSPQSYFYSKASGVFMETFRNANVVIVNAPGRSDKAEFLSTLKADLRRRNIRYQELSLTSNLSTDMLPLLNSNGENVIVPSTGDSGSLREITAALTQVHQARQGVITRLFGYPEWQTYSTEMKKLFHQYGTYFYTSFYVDEQDVETRQFAENFKLWYGRDLINTYPKYGMFGYDTGMFFLNAVYRYGTNFEQRINRIPSNSLQFSFKFDRVNNWGGFINTGLYLIHYDAGNVVHKINKSR
;
A
#
# COMPACT_ATOMS: atom_id res chain seq x y z
N MET A 1 -17.51 -3.46 -3.30
CA MET A 1 -18.25 -3.04 -2.08
C MET A 1 -18.84 -4.22 -1.33
N GLN A 2 -19.61 -5.10 -1.96
CA GLN A 2 -20.13 -6.32 -1.30
C GLN A 2 -19.02 -7.16 -0.65
N GLU A 3 -17.96 -7.51 -1.39
CA GLU A 3 -16.86 -8.30 -0.81
C GLU A 3 -16.17 -7.63 0.38
N TYR A 4 -16.05 -6.31 0.36
CA TYR A 4 -15.48 -5.58 1.50
C TYR A 4 -16.34 -5.80 2.76
N TYR A 5 -17.67 -5.72 2.63
CA TYR A 5 -18.55 -5.98 3.75
C TYR A 5 -18.49 -7.45 4.21
N GLU A 6 -18.50 -8.40 3.27
CA GLU A 6 -18.37 -9.84 3.57
C GLU A 6 -17.06 -10.16 4.29
N GLY A 7 -15.93 -9.65 3.80
CA GLY A 7 -14.65 -9.80 4.47
C GLY A 7 -14.62 -9.18 5.87
N PHE A 8 -15.24 -8.01 6.05
CA PHE A 8 -15.40 -7.39 7.35
C PHE A 8 -16.22 -8.26 8.32
N LEU A 9 -17.31 -8.89 7.85
CA LEU A 9 -18.09 -9.82 8.66
C LEU A 9 -17.30 -11.05 9.09
N LEU A 10 -16.41 -11.57 8.24
CA LEU A 10 -15.50 -12.67 8.64
C LEU A 10 -14.51 -12.22 9.73
N ALA A 11 -14.07 -10.97 9.73
CA ALA A 11 -13.26 -10.42 10.82
C ALA A 11 -14.09 -10.30 12.12
N VAL A 12 -15.35 -9.85 12.03
CA VAL A 12 -16.28 -9.81 13.17
C VAL A 12 -16.50 -11.20 13.75
N GLU A 13 -16.71 -12.20 12.88
CA GLU A 13 -16.87 -13.61 13.26
C GLU A 13 -15.67 -14.14 14.05
N LYS A 14 -14.47 -13.91 13.52
CA LYS A 14 -13.21 -14.27 14.20
C LYS A 14 -13.06 -13.57 15.55
N MET A 15 -13.29 -12.26 15.60
CA MET A 15 -13.18 -11.49 16.85
C MET A 15 -14.19 -11.92 17.91
N LYS A 16 -15.42 -12.29 17.50
CA LYS A 16 -16.43 -12.85 18.41
C LYS A 16 -16.00 -14.20 19.00
N LYS A 17 -15.42 -15.08 18.18
CA LYS A 17 -14.80 -16.33 18.66
C LYS A 17 -13.66 -16.09 19.66
N GLU A 18 -12.95 -14.97 19.54
CA GLU A 18 -11.89 -14.54 20.45
C GLU A 18 -12.41 -13.78 21.70
N GLY A 19 -13.74 -13.73 21.89
CA GLY A 19 -14.40 -13.18 23.09
C GLY A 19 -14.84 -11.72 23.00
N ALA A 20 -14.68 -11.06 21.85
CA ALA A 20 -15.15 -9.70 21.67
C ALA A 20 -16.67 -9.63 21.55
N ASN A 21 -17.31 -8.72 22.29
CA ASN A 21 -18.72 -8.40 22.10
C ASN A 21 -18.86 -7.30 21.04
N ILE A 22 -19.40 -7.64 19.87
CA ILE A 22 -19.45 -6.76 18.71
C ILE A 22 -20.87 -6.72 18.13
N GLU A 23 -21.41 -5.51 18.04
CA GLU A 23 -22.64 -5.20 17.31
C GLU A 23 -22.28 -4.40 16.06
N VAL A 24 -22.85 -4.82 14.93
CA VAL A 24 -22.57 -4.20 13.62
C VAL A 24 -23.88 -3.69 13.06
N TYR A 25 -23.92 -2.39 12.81
CA TYR A 25 -25.03 -1.73 12.13
C TYR A 25 -24.58 -1.35 10.71
N VAL A 26 -25.42 -1.65 9.74
CA VAL A 26 -25.13 -1.39 8.32
C VAL A 26 -26.18 -0.45 7.78
N PHE A 27 -25.71 0.65 7.22
CA PHE A 27 -26.56 1.69 6.68
C PHE A 27 -26.22 1.94 5.21
N GLU A 28 -27.25 1.95 4.38
CA GLU A 28 -27.13 2.36 2.99
C GLU A 28 -27.15 3.90 2.93
N ILE A 29 -25.96 4.49 2.77
CA ILE A 29 -25.79 5.93 2.58
C ILE A 29 -26.17 6.30 1.14
N GLY A 30 -27.27 7.04 1.01
CA GLY A 30 -27.82 7.48 -0.28
C GLY A 30 -27.46 8.94 -0.56
N SER A 31 -28.49 9.78 -0.69
CA SER A 31 -28.33 11.22 -0.83
C SER A 31 -27.77 11.87 0.44
N ARG A 32 -27.25 13.09 0.28
CA ARG A 32 -26.81 13.94 1.40
C ARG A 32 -27.87 14.05 2.50
N ALA A 33 -29.12 14.34 2.13
CA ALA A 33 -30.23 14.46 3.07
C ALA A 33 -30.51 13.15 3.84
N LYS A 34 -30.41 11.99 3.18
CA LYS A 34 -30.56 10.68 3.85
C LYS A 34 -29.43 10.46 4.87
N LEU A 35 -28.21 10.85 4.53
CA LEU A 35 -27.06 10.76 5.45
C LEU A 35 -27.21 11.72 6.64
N GLU A 36 -27.59 12.97 6.42
CA GLU A 36 -27.83 13.94 7.50
C GLU A 36 -28.96 13.47 8.44
N SER A 37 -30.06 12.95 7.88
CA SER A 37 -31.15 12.37 8.66
C SER A 37 -30.69 11.16 9.49
N LEU A 38 -29.83 10.30 8.94
CA LEU A 38 -29.27 9.16 9.67
C LEU A 38 -28.35 9.63 10.80
N LEU A 39 -27.43 10.56 10.51
CA LEU A 39 -26.51 11.10 11.52
C LEU A 39 -27.23 11.87 12.64
N GLY A 40 -28.49 12.27 12.45
CA GLY A 40 -29.30 12.91 13.48
C GLY A 40 -29.98 11.95 14.47
N THR A 41 -29.83 10.63 14.33
CA THR A 41 -30.48 9.67 15.24
C THR A 41 -29.63 9.38 16.48
N LEU A 42 -30.29 9.05 17.60
CA LEU A 42 -29.60 8.77 18.88
C LEU A 42 -28.73 7.52 18.79
N GLU A 43 -29.10 6.54 17.97
CA GLU A 43 -28.34 5.32 17.74
C GLU A 43 -26.94 5.64 17.21
N MET A 44 -26.83 6.62 16.30
CA MET A 44 -25.54 7.02 15.72
C MET A 44 -24.60 7.64 16.75
N GLU A 45 -25.13 8.35 17.74
CA GLU A 45 -24.33 8.99 18.80
C GLU A 45 -23.71 7.97 19.76
N SER A 46 -24.28 6.76 19.83
CA SER A 46 -23.81 5.68 20.72
C SER A 46 -22.70 4.81 20.13
N LEU A 47 -22.35 5.01 18.86
CA LEU A 47 -21.37 4.17 18.15
C LEU A 47 -19.93 4.46 18.61
N HIS A 48 -19.12 3.40 18.74
CA HIS A 48 -17.69 3.52 19.04
C HIS A 48 -16.82 3.77 17.80
N LEU A 49 -17.30 3.32 16.65
CA LEU A 49 -16.55 3.25 15.41
C LEU A 49 -17.47 3.47 14.21
N LEU A 50 -17.07 4.36 13.31
CA LEU A 50 -17.69 4.56 12.00
C LEU A 50 -16.72 4.14 10.92
N ILE A 51 -17.19 3.41 9.91
CA ILE A 51 -16.37 2.97 8.77
C ILE A 51 -17.15 3.23 7.50
N GLY A 52 -16.62 4.03 6.58
CA GLY A 52 -17.27 4.28 5.30
C GLY A 52 -17.04 5.69 4.76
N GLY A 53 -17.99 6.15 3.96
CA GLY A 53 -17.86 7.36 3.13
C GLY A 53 -17.16 7.03 1.81
N MET A 54 -17.82 7.39 0.70
CA MET A 54 -17.31 7.16 -0.66
C MET A 54 -16.95 8.47 -1.35
N THR A 55 -17.78 9.49 -1.20
CA THR A 55 -17.56 10.83 -1.78
C THR A 55 -17.01 11.79 -0.75
N ASP A 56 -16.35 12.86 -1.19
CA ASP A 56 -15.81 13.90 -0.30
C ASP A 56 -16.91 14.55 0.55
N ASP A 57 -18.12 14.73 0.00
CA ASP A 57 -19.30 15.26 0.71
C ASP A 57 -19.73 14.34 1.87
N GLN A 58 -19.84 13.04 1.60
CA GLN A 58 -20.17 12.05 2.63
C GLN A 58 -19.08 11.98 3.71
N ILE A 59 -17.81 11.96 3.29
CA ILE A 59 -16.65 11.92 4.19
C ILE A 59 -16.64 13.14 5.11
N SER A 60 -16.92 14.34 4.57
CA SER A 60 -16.94 15.57 5.37
C SER A 60 -18.10 15.58 6.39
N LEU A 61 -19.29 15.12 5.99
CA LEU A 61 -20.43 15.00 6.91
C LEU A 61 -20.15 14.03 8.06
N ILE A 62 -19.63 12.83 7.76
CA ILE A 62 -19.30 11.82 8.77
C ILE A 62 -18.13 12.29 9.64
N SER A 63 -17.13 12.96 9.06
CA SER A 63 -16.01 13.57 9.79
C SER A 63 -16.51 14.59 10.82
N ASN A 64 -17.35 15.54 10.42
CA ASN A 64 -17.91 16.54 11.33
C ASN A 64 -18.73 15.90 12.47
N PHE A 65 -19.57 14.91 12.14
CA PHE A 65 -20.32 14.15 13.13
C PHE A 65 -19.39 13.42 14.12
N SER A 66 -18.44 12.65 13.60
CA SER A 66 -17.49 11.88 14.43
C SER A 66 -16.67 12.77 15.37
N LYS A 67 -16.26 13.96 14.91
CA LYS A 67 -15.56 14.95 15.73
C LYS A 67 -16.44 15.49 16.85
N LYS A 68 -17.71 15.81 16.55
CA LYS A 68 -18.68 16.34 17.53
C LYS A 68 -19.01 15.32 18.62
N HIS A 69 -19.10 14.04 18.26
CA HIS A 69 -19.54 12.96 19.16
C HIS A 69 -18.38 12.10 19.71
N ASN A 70 -17.12 12.47 19.45
CA ASN A 70 -15.92 11.75 19.92
C ASN A 70 -15.88 10.28 19.45
N ILE A 71 -16.27 10.03 18.21
CA ILE A 71 -16.35 8.69 17.60
C ILE A 71 -15.17 8.50 16.66
N LYS A 72 -14.50 7.33 16.68
CA LYS A 72 -13.43 7.07 15.71
C LYS A 72 -14.01 6.81 14.32
N TYR A 73 -13.47 7.47 13.30
CA TYR A 73 -13.97 7.40 11.94
C TYR A 73 -12.89 6.90 10.98
N ILE A 74 -13.16 5.78 10.30
CA ILE A 74 -12.26 5.14 9.36
C ILE A 74 -12.74 5.46 7.95
N ILE A 75 -11.85 6.04 7.15
CA ILE A 75 -12.05 6.28 5.72
C ILE A 75 -11.28 5.18 4.96
N PRO A 76 -11.97 4.13 4.47
CA PRO A 76 -11.30 3.00 3.84
C PRO A 76 -10.77 3.34 2.44
N PHE A 77 -11.57 3.97 1.57
CA PHE A 77 -11.27 4.01 0.14
C PHE A 77 -10.60 5.30 -0.35
N SER A 78 -11.04 6.47 0.12
CA SER A 78 -10.54 7.75 -0.40
C SER A 78 -9.11 8.04 0.04
N SER A 79 -8.26 8.46 -0.91
CA SER A 79 -6.91 8.96 -0.66
C SER A 79 -6.78 10.49 -0.74
N LYS A 80 -7.87 11.19 -1.09
CA LYS A 80 -7.84 12.60 -1.53
C LYS A 80 -8.58 13.60 -0.63
N ASN A 81 -8.91 13.21 0.60
CA ASN A 81 -9.61 14.11 1.53
C ASN A 81 -8.63 14.86 2.45
N SER A 82 -9.05 16.03 2.92
CA SER A 82 -8.31 16.88 3.86
C SER A 82 -8.79 16.75 5.31
N GLU A 83 -9.85 15.97 5.56
CA GLU A 83 -10.46 15.80 6.88
C GLU A 83 -9.45 15.31 7.91
N VAL A 84 -8.54 14.42 7.48
CA VAL A 84 -7.46 13.92 8.33
C VAL A 84 -6.55 15.03 8.85
N GLN A 85 -6.46 16.20 8.22
CA GLN A 85 -5.63 17.31 8.70
C GLN A 85 -6.24 18.04 9.90
N ASN A 86 -7.57 18.00 10.06
CA ASN A 86 -8.32 18.84 10.99
C ASN A 86 -9.22 18.06 11.97
N ASN A 87 -9.25 16.73 11.87
CA ASN A 87 -10.04 15.87 12.75
C ASN A 87 -9.18 14.73 13.33
N ASN A 88 -8.89 14.82 14.62
CA ASN A 88 -8.10 13.84 15.39
C ASN A 88 -8.77 12.47 15.60
N HIS A 89 -10.03 12.30 15.16
CA HIS A 89 -10.76 11.03 15.19
C HIS A 89 -10.67 10.25 13.88
N VAL A 90 -10.16 10.87 12.81
CA VAL A 90 -10.09 10.27 11.48
C VAL A 90 -8.89 9.33 11.36
N PHE A 91 -9.13 8.15 10.79
CA PHE A 91 -8.14 7.20 10.32
C PHE A 91 -8.32 7.00 8.82
N GLN A 92 -7.34 7.46 8.05
CA GLN A 92 -7.35 7.32 6.60
C GLN A 92 -6.49 6.12 6.18
N VAL A 93 -7.15 5.10 5.64
CA VAL A 93 -6.50 3.83 5.30
C VAL A 93 -5.69 3.91 4.01
N ASN A 94 -6.20 4.63 3.02
CA ASN A 94 -5.46 4.92 1.79
C ASN A 94 -4.72 6.24 1.92
N SER A 95 -3.40 6.17 2.11
CA SER A 95 -2.58 7.37 2.28
C SER A 95 -2.60 8.30 1.07
N PRO A 96 -2.54 9.63 1.29
CA PRO A 96 -2.25 10.56 0.21
C PRO A 96 -0.90 10.23 -0.44
N GLN A 97 -0.83 10.42 -1.74
CA GLN A 97 0.29 9.98 -2.57
C GLN A 97 1.65 10.58 -2.15
N SER A 98 1.66 11.82 -1.68
CA SER A 98 2.87 12.50 -1.19
C SER A 98 3.51 11.79 0.01
N TYR A 99 2.70 11.37 1.00
CA TYR A 99 3.18 10.60 2.15
C TYR A 99 3.71 9.23 1.72
N PHE A 100 2.99 8.58 0.80
CA PHE A 100 3.38 7.27 0.29
C PHE A 100 4.73 7.32 -0.46
N TYR A 101 4.91 8.31 -1.34
CA TYR A 101 6.17 8.50 -2.07
C TYR A 101 7.34 8.91 -1.18
N SER A 102 7.11 9.76 -0.19
CA SER A 102 8.14 10.10 0.79
C SER A 102 8.60 8.86 1.57
N LYS A 103 7.67 8.01 2.05
CA LYS A 103 8.00 6.76 2.73
C LYS A 103 8.71 5.78 1.80
N ALA A 104 8.23 5.60 0.57
CA ALA A 104 8.84 4.72 -0.42
C ALA A 104 10.27 5.15 -0.78
N SER A 105 10.50 6.46 -0.94
CA SER A 105 11.84 7.01 -1.18
C SER A 105 12.75 6.79 0.03
N GLY A 106 12.29 7.04 1.26
CA GLY A 106 13.05 6.74 2.47
C GLY A 106 13.47 5.26 2.54
N VAL A 107 12.56 4.34 2.22
CA VAL A 107 12.82 2.89 2.18
C VAL A 107 13.81 2.53 1.07
N PHE A 108 13.73 3.17 -0.10
CA PHE A 108 14.73 3.01 -1.16
C PHE A 108 16.12 3.40 -0.65
N MET A 109 16.24 4.58 -0.05
CA MET A 109 17.51 5.11 0.47
C MET A 109 18.11 4.24 1.57
N GLU A 110 17.26 3.62 2.41
CA GLU A 110 17.70 2.69 3.44
C GLU A 110 18.17 1.35 2.88
N THR A 111 17.54 0.88 1.81
CA THR A 111 17.80 -0.43 1.20
C THR A 111 19.02 -0.38 0.28
N PHE A 112 19.19 0.69 -0.49
CA PHE A 112 20.21 0.82 -1.54
C PHE A 112 21.28 1.88 -1.21
N ARG A 113 21.72 1.94 0.06
CA ARG A 113 22.62 2.99 0.57
C ARG A 113 23.92 3.17 -0.23
N ASN A 114 24.46 2.09 -0.77
CA ASN A 114 25.75 2.06 -1.47
C ASN A 114 25.59 1.71 -2.95
N ALA A 115 24.36 1.68 -3.47
CA ALA A 115 24.13 1.32 -4.86
C ALA A 115 24.44 2.47 -5.80
N ASN A 116 24.86 2.13 -7.01
CA ASN A 116 24.80 3.05 -8.14
C ASN A 116 23.37 3.12 -8.65
N VAL A 117 22.80 4.32 -8.78
CA VAL A 117 21.41 4.48 -9.21
C VAL A 117 21.36 4.96 -10.66
N VAL A 118 20.65 4.23 -11.52
CA VAL A 118 20.42 4.59 -12.92
C VAL A 118 18.91 4.72 -13.15
N ILE A 119 18.45 5.94 -13.41
CA ILE A 119 17.07 6.23 -13.76
C ILE A 119 16.92 6.11 -15.28
N VAL A 120 15.97 5.32 -15.75
CA VAL A 120 15.71 5.14 -17.18
C VAL A 120 14.40 5.84 -17.57
N ASN A 121 14.52 6.94 -18.29
CA ASN A 121 13.44 7.80 -18.73
C ASN A 121 12.81 7.27 -20.03
N ALA A 122 11.58 6.76 -19.95
CA ALA A 122 10.79 6.35 -21.10
C ALA A 122 10.17 7.58 -21.80
N PRO A 123 10.52 7.88 -23.07
CA PRO A 123 9.96 9.03 -23.77
C PRO A 123 8.43 9.00 -23.83
N GLY A 124 7.79 10.14 -23.56
CA GLY A 124 6.33 10.26 -23.58
C GLY A 124 5.61 9.59 -22.40
N ARG A 125 6.33 9.04 -21.41
CA ARG A 125 5.76 8.41 -20.21
C ARG A 125 6.28 9.09 -18.93
N SER A 126 5.36 9.59 -18.11
CA SER A 126 5.68 10.35 -16.89
C SER A 126 4.80 10.00 -15.69
N ASP A 127 4.14 8.83 -15.72
CA ASP A 127 3.19 8.38 -14.68
C ASP A 127 3.83 8.21 -13.29
N LYS A 128 5.16 8.24 -13.19
CA LYS A 128 5.93 8.18 -11.94
C LYS A 128 6.79 9.41 -11.68
N ALA A 129 6.54 10.51 -12.37
CA ALA A 129 7.32 11.76 -12.24
C ALA A 129 7.38 12.31 -10.81
N GLU A 130 6.27 12.28 -10.07
CA GLU A 130 6.22 12.75 -8.67
C GLU A 130 7.09 11.90 -7.74
N PHE A 131 7.03 10.57 -7.88
CA PHE A 131 7.89 9.66 -7.12
C PHE A 131 9.36 9.92 -7.46
N LEU A 132 9.70 9.99 -8.75
CA LEU A 132 11.07 10.26 -9.18
C LEU A 132 11.58 11.62 -8.71
N SER A 133 10.73 12.66 -8.70
CA SER A 133 11.09 13.98 -8.16
C SER A 133 11.47 13.87 -6.69
N THR A 134 10.64 13.16 -5.90
CA THR A 134 10.90 12.88 -4.48
C THR A 134 12.21 12.10 -4.30
N LEU A 135 12.40 11.01 -5.06
CA LEU A 135 13.58 10.18 -5.00
C LEU A 135 14.86 10.94 -5.35
N LYS A 136 14.85 11.73 -6.43
CA LYS A 136 16.01 12.55 -6.82
C LYS A 136 16.35 13.60 -5.77
N ALA A 137 15.35 14.22 -5.13
CA ALA A 137 15.57 15.17 -4.05
C ALA A 137 16.26 14.52 -2.85
N ASP A 138 15.84 13.32 -2.45
CA ASP A 138 16.43 12.58 -1.33
C ASP A 138 17.83 12.03 -1.67
N LEU A 139 18.06 11.56 -2.90
CA LEU A 139 19.38 11.18 -3.40
C LEU A 139 20.37 12.34 -3.31
N ARG A 140 19.99 13.53 -3.82
CA ARG A 140 20.81 14.75 -3.73
C ARG A 140 21.10 15.15 -2.29
N ARG A 141 20.08 15.12 -1.41
CA ARG A 141 20.24 15.47 0.01
C ARG A 141 21.23 14.57 0.74
N ARG A 142 21.31 13.29 0.36
CA ARG A 142 22.26 12.32 0.94
C ARG A 142 23.57 12.16 0.15
N ASN A 143 23.81 13.02 -0.85
CA ASN A 143 24.97 12.93 -1.74
C ASN A 143 25.14 11.56 -2.43
N ILE A 144 24.03 10.85 -2.68
CA ILE A 144 24.05 9.62 -3.48
C ILE A 144 24.00 10.02 -4.95
N ARG A 145 25.02 9.61 -5.71
CA ARG A 145 25.08 9.86 -7.15
C ARG A 145 24.04 9.00 -7.86
N TYR A 146 23.38 9.60 -8.84
CA TYR A 146 22.50 8.90 -9.76
C TYR A 146 22.70 9.43 -11.17
N GLN A 147 22.48 8.58 -12.16
CA GLN A 147 22.53 8.92 -13.57
C GLN A 147 21.14 8.79 -14.19
N GLU A 148 20.88 9.54 -15.27
CA GLU A 148 19.66 9.44 -16.04
C GLU A 148 19.98 9.05 -17.48
N LEU A 149 19.27 8.06 -18.01
CA LEU A 149 19.35 7.61 -19.40
C LEU A 149 17.98 7.70 -20.05
N SER A 150 17.93 7.94 -21.35
CA SER A 150 16.69 7.80 -22.12
C SER A 150 16.53 6.34 -22.58
N LEU A 151 15.30 5.82 -22.52
CA LEU A 151 14.97 4.54 -23.14
C LEU A 151 15.02 4.70 -24.67
N THR A 152 16.07 4.17 -25.27
CA THR A 152 16.30 4.16 -26.72
C THR A 152 16.82 2.78 -27.15
N SER A 153 16.97 2.56 -28.46
CA SER A 153 17.59 1.34 -28.99
C SER A 153 19.03 1.13 -28.52
N ASN A 154 19.72 2.18 -28.07
CA ASN A 154 21.13 2.14 -27.64
C ASN A 154 21.29 2.03 -26.13
N LEU A 155 20.19 1.84 -25.37
CA LEU A 155 20.20 1.85 -23.91
C LEU A 155 21.26 0.93 -23.29
N SER A 156 21.49 -0.25 -23.87
CA SER A 156 22.50 -1.20 -23.36
C SER A 156 23.92 -0.61 -23.45
N THR A 157 24.28 -0.07 -24.62
CA THR A 157 25.57 0.59 -24.87
C THR A 157 25.76 1.82 -23.99
N ASP A 158 24.72 2.64 -23.86
CA ASP A 158 24.77 3.87 -23.05
C ASP A 158 24.85 3.56 -21.55
N MET A 159 24.25 2.45 -21.10
CA MET A 159 24.24 2.03 -19.70
C MET A 159 25.56 1.40 -19.27
N LEU A 160 26.19 0.57 -20.10
CA LEU A 160 27.44 -0.14 -19.78
C LEU A 160 28.53 0.71 -19.09
N PRO A 161 28.91 1.89 -19.59
CA PRO A 161 29.96 2.69 -18.97
C PRO A 161 29.56 3.28 -17.60
N LEU A 162 28.27 3.32 -17.27
CA LEU A 162 27.75 3.89 -16.03
C LEU A 162 27.65 2.88 -14.89
N LEU A 163 27.80 1.59 -15.16
CA LEU A 163 27.62 0.53 -14.17
C LEU A 163 28.90 0.29 -13.36
N ASN A 164 28.73 0.20 -12.04
CA ASN A 164 29.77 -0.21 -11.11
C ASN A 164 30.01 -1.72 -11.19
N SER A 165 31.27 -2.13 -11.27
CA SER A 165 31.65 -3.55 -11.25
C SER A 165 31.67 -4.16 -9.84
N ASN A 166 31.93 -3.35 -8.81
CA ASN A 166 32.13 -3.81 -7.42
C ASN A 166 30.96 -3.39 -6.50
N GLY A 167 29.72 -3.52 -6.97
CA GLY A 167 28.52 -3.17 -6.20
C GLY A 167 27.24 -3.34 -7.00
N GLU A 168 26.11 -3.06 -6.34
CA GLU A 168 24.80 -3.14 -6.99
C GLU A 168 24.51 -1.89 -7.83
N ASN A 169 23.89 -2.11 -8.99
CA ASN A 169 23.37 -1.06 -9.86
C ASN A 169 21.85 -1.14 -9.88
N VAL A 170 21.19 -0.16 -9.27
CA VAL A 170 19.74 -0.13 -9.15
C VAL A 170 19.15 0.69 -10.29
N ILE A 171 18.39 0.01 -11.13
CA ILE A 171 17.73 0.55 -12.31
C ILE A 171 16.31 0.94 -11.92
N VAL A 172 15.97 2.22 -12.10
CA VAL A 172 14.67 2.79 -11.75
C VAL A 172 13.99 3.32 -13.02
N PRO A 173 13.01 2.60 -13.59
CA PRO A 173 12.26 3.09 -14.75
C PRO A 173 11.43 4.33 -14.41
N SER A 174 11.23 5.27 -15.33
CA SER A 174 10.37 6.44 -15.12
C SER A 174 8.87 6.18 -15.26
N THR A 175 8.51 4.92 -15.53
CA THR A 175 7.14 4.48 -15.78
C THR A 175 6.91 3.10 -15.18
N GLY A 176 5.67 2.86 -14.75
CA GLY A 176 5.19 1.54 -14.40
C GLY A 176 4.56 0.79 -15.57
N ASP A 177 4.88 1.14 -16.82
CA ASP A 177 4.39 0.43 -18.02
C ASP A 177 5.18 -0.87 -18.30
N SER A 178 4.44 -1.92 -18.67
CA SER A 178 5.04 -3.23 -18.95
C SER A 178 5.84 -3.25 -20.26
N GLY A 179 5.49 -2.40 -21.24
CA GLY A 179 6.22 -2.27 -22.51
C GLY A 179 7.61 -1.70 -22.30
N SER A 180 7.70 -0.54 -21.65
CA SER A 180 8.98 0.06 -21.29
C SER A 180 9.83 -0.86 -20.40
N LEU A 181 9.22 -1.59 -19.47
CA LEU A 181 9.97 -2.53 -18.64
C LEU A 181 10.55 -3.69 -19.45
N ARG A 182 9.84 -4.22 -20.45
CA ARG A 182 10.37 -5.25 -21.36
C ARG A 182 11.59 -4.75 -22.12
N GLU A 183 11.53 -3.55 -22.68
CA GLU A 183 12.67 -2.94 -23.38
C GLU A 183 13.88 -2.74 -22.46
N ILE A 184 13.66 -2.27 -21.23
CA ILE A 184 14.71 -2.12 -20.21
C ILE A 184 15.34 -3.49 -19.89
N THR A 185 14.53 -4.53 -19.66
CA THR A 185 15.07 -5.88 -19.37
C THR A 185 15.79 -6.51 -20.57
N ALA A 186 15.41 -6.18 -21.80
CA ALA A 186 16.13 -6.61 -23.00
C ALA A 186 17.51 -5.93 -23.07
N ALA A 187 17.59 -4.63 -22.77
CA ALA A 187 18.86 -3.92 -22.67
C ALA A 187 19.75 -4.48 -21.56
N LEU A 188 19.18 -4.80 -20.38
CA LEU A 188 19.93 -5.42 -19.27
C LEU A 188 20.49 -6.81 -19.63
N THR A 189 19.75 -7.57 -20.44
CA THR A 189 20.25 -8.86 -20.97
C THR A 189 21.54 -8.64 -21.77
N GLN A 190 21.55 -7.67 -22.67
CA GLN A 190 22.72 -7.33 -23.48
C GLN A 190 23.89 -6.81 -22.63
N VAL A 191 23.60 -5.99 -21.62
CA VAL A 191 24.59 -5.52 -20.64
C VAL A 191 25.28 -6.70 -19.95
N HIS A 192 24.51 -7.67 -19.46
CA HIS A 192 25.05 -8.83 -18.75
C HIS A 192 25.84 -9.78 -19.67
N GLN A 193 25.49 -9.83 -20.96
CA GLN A 193 26.27 -10.55 -21.97
C GLN A 193 27.62 -9.86 -22.24
N ALA A 194 27.63 -8.52 -22.31
CA ALA A 194 28.83 -7.73 -22.58
C ALA A 194 29.77 -7.61 -21.37
N ARG A 195 29.22 -7.60 -20.13
CA ARG A 195 30.01 -7.51 -18.89
C ARG A 195 29.49 -8.50 -17.85
N GLN A 196 30.12 -9.67 -17.82
CA GLN A 196 29.83 -10.71 -16.83
C GLN A 196 30.15 -10.24 -15.40
N GLY A 197 29.36 -10.70 -14.43
CA GLY A 197 29.56 -10.41 -13.00
C GLY A 197 28.99 -9.07 -12.51
N VAL A 198 28.50 -8.20 -13.40
CA VAL A 198 27.76 -7.00 -12.98
C VAL A 198 26.45 -7.40 -12.32
N ILE A 199 26.16 -6.76 -11.18
CA ILE A 199 24.92 -6.94 -10.44
C ILE A 199 24.00 -5.77 -10.74
N THR A 200 22.87 -6.04 -11.40
CA THR A 200 21.78 -5.08 -11.58
C THR A 200 20.57 -5.49 -10.75
N ARG A 201 19.82 -4.50 -10.29
CA ARG A 201 18.55 -4.64 -9.57
C ARG A 201 17.51 -3.76 -10.25
N LEU A 202 16.28 -4.22 -10.34
CA LEU A 202 15.16 -3.35 -10.73
C LEU A 202 14.46 -2.81 -9.48
N PHE A 203 14.11 -1.53 -9.49
CA PHE A 203 13.22 -0.95 -8.49
C PHE A 203 11.99 -0.32 -9.18
N GLY A 204 10.81 -0.84 -8.85
CA GLY A 204 9.57 -0.53 -9.54
C GLY A 204 8.42 -0.17 -8.63
N TYR A 205 7.21 -0.48 -9.11
CA TYR A 205 5.97 0.18 -8.68
C TYR A 205 4.88 -0.81 -8.29
N PRO A 206 3.87 -0.40 -7.48
CA PRO A 206 2.84 -1.29 -6.96
C PRO A 206 2.12 -2.12 -8.03
N GLU A 207 1.86 -1.56 -9.22
CA GLU A 207 1.14 -2.25 -10.30
C GLU A 207 1.88 -3.47 -10.86
N TRP A 208 3.20 -3.58 -10.65
CA TRP A 208 4.01 -4.70 -11.14
C TRP A 208 3.58 -6.05 -10.56
N GLN A 209 2.91 -6.06 -9.41
CA GLN A 209 2.33 -7.28 -8.83
C GLN A 209 1.27 -7.94 -9.74
N THR A 210 0.64 -7.15 -10.61
CA THR A 210 -0.44 -7.59 -11.52
C THR A 210 0.08 -8.18 -12.84
N TYR A 211 1.40 -8.10 -13.08
CA TYR A 211 1.97 -8.54 -14.34
C TYR A 211 1.96 -10.06 -14.51
N SER A 212 2.12 -10.48 -15.77
CA SER A 212 2.11 -11.88 -16.17
C SER A 212 3.26 -12.68 -15.56
N THR A 213 3.13 -14.01 -15.59
CA THR A 213 4.15 -14.93 -15.09
C THR A 213 5.49 -14.77 -15.81
N GLU A 214 5.48 -14.43 -17.10
CA GLU A 214 6.68 -14.17 -17.91
C GLU A 214 7.44 -12.95 -17.37
N MET A 215 6.73 -11.87 -17.04
CA MET A 215 7.35 -10.69 -16.41
C MET A 215 7.90 -11.02 -15.01
N LYS A 216 7.19 -11.85 -14.24
CA LYS A 216 7.65 -12.29 -12.90
C LYS A 216 8.92 -13.15 -12.98
N LYS A 217 9.11 -13.94 -14.04
CA LYS A 217 10.39 -14.64 -14.29
C LYS A 217 11.55 -13.65 -14.50
N LEU A 218 11.30 -12.58 -15.27
CA LEU A 218 12.30 -11.50 -15.43
C LEU A 218 12.57 -10.80 -14.10
N PHE A 219 11.58 -10.68 -13.21
CA PHE A 219 11.80 -10.10 -11.90
C PHE A 219 12.78 -10.88 -11.05
N HIS A 220 12.69 -12.22 -11.04
CA HIS A 220 13.66 -13.06 -10.37
C HIS A 220 15.06 -12.95 -11.01
N GLN A 221 15.13 -12.95 -12.35
CA GLN A 221 16.42 -12.83 -13.07
C GLN A 221 17.22 -11.59 -12.66
N TYR A 222 16.54 -10.46 -12.42
CA TYR A 222 17.18 -9.18 -12.07
C TYR A 222 17.07 -8.81 -10.59
N GLY A 223 16.55 -9.69 -9.73
CA GLY A 223 16.43 -9.36 -8.31
C GLY A 223 15.56 -8.13 -8.05
N THR A 224 14.32 -8.13 -8.56
CA THR A 224 13.44 -6.95 -8.56
C THR A 224 12.85 -6.63 -7.20
N TYR A 225 12.82 -5.33 -6.90
CA TYR A 225 12.10 -4.74 -5.78
C TYR A 225 10.95 -3.87 -6.27
N PHE A 226 9.82 -3.88 -5.59
CA PHE A 226 8.83 -2.80 -5.71
C PHE A 226 8.19 -2.49 -4.36
N TYR A 227 7.80 -1.24 -4.19
CA TYR A 227 7.09 -0.79 -2.99
C TYR A 227 5.58 -0.90 -3.19
N THR A 228 4.84 -1.17 -2.14
CA THR A 228 3.37 -1.22 -2.17
C THR A 228 2.77 -1.06 -0.78
N SER A 229 1.56 -0.50 -0.67
CA SER A 229 0.80 -0.46 0.59
C SER A 229 0.08 -1.79 0.87
N PHE A 230 -0.04 -2.65 -0.14
CA PHE A 230 -0.68 -3.95 -0.04
C PHE A 230 -0.02 -5.01 -0.91
N TYR A 231 0.04 -6.24 -0.41
CA TYR A 231 0.51 -7.41 -1.13
C TYR A 231 -0.05 -8.68 -0.48
N VAL A 232 -0.63 -9.56 -1.30
CA VAL A 232 -1.15 -10.85 -0.85
C VAL A 232 -0.08 -11.91 -1.08
N ASP A 233 0.32 -12.59 -0.02
CA ASP A 233 1.12 -13.80 -0.13
C ASP A 233 0.15 -14.99 -0.18
N GLU A 234 -0.14 -15.48 -1.38
CA GLU A 234 -1.07 -16.60 -1.58
C GLU A 234 -0.53 -17.92 -0.97
N GLN A 235 0.76 -17.97 -0.59
CA GLN A 235 1.37 -19.09 0.11
C GLN A 235 1.32 -18.96 1.64
N ASP A 236 0.86 -17.84 2.18
CA ASP A 236 0.66 -17.67 3.61
C ASP A 236 -0.53 -18.52 4.12
N VAL A 237 -0.37 -19.08 5.31
CA VAL A 237 -1.37 -20.00 5.90
C VAL A 237 -2.67 -19.26 6.22
N GLU A 238 -2.57 -18.09 6.84
CA GLU A 238 -3.74 -17.28 7.22
C GLU A 238 -4.49 -16.78 5.97
N THR A 239 -3.74 -16.44 4.93
CA THR A 239 -4.29 -16.02 3.63
C THR A 239 -5.09 -17.14 2.97
N ARG A 240 -4.56 -18.37 2.93
CA ARG A 240 -5.30 -19.54 2.42
C ARG A 240 -6.53 -19.86 3.25
N GLN A 241 -6.39 -19.86 4.58
CA GLN A 241 -7.51 -20.11 5.49
C GLN A 241 -8.63 -19.07 5.32
N PHE A 242 -8.27 -17.80 5.14
CA PHE A 242 -9.25 -16.75 4.83
C PHE A 242 -9.98 -17.04 3.51
N ALA A 243 -9.25 -17.38 2.43
CA ALA A 243 -9.84 -17.65 1.13
C ALA A 243 -10.78 -18.88 1.17
N GLU A 244 -10.37 -19.95 1.86
CA GLU A 244 -11.19 -21.15 2.09
C GLU A 244 -12.44 -20.81 2.91
N ASN A 245 -12.30 -20.08 4.00
CA ASN A 245 -13.43 -19.67 4.84
C ASN A 245 -14.40 -18.74 4.08
N PHE A 246 -13.88 -17.82 3.28
CA PHE A 246 -14.69 -16.97 2.40
C PHE A 246 -15.52 -17.81 1.42
N LYS A 247 -14.89 -18.81 0.78
CA LYS A 247 -15.58 -19.74 -0.12
C LYS A 247 -16.66 -20.56 0.59
N LEU A 248 -16.38 -21.02 1.81
CA LEU A 248 -17.35 -21.79 2.62
C LEU A 248 -18.58 -20.95 3.00
N TRP A 249 -18.39 -19.69 3.41
CA TRP A 249 -19.49 -18.82 3.83
C TRP A 249 -20.34 -18.31 2.66
N TYR A 250 -19.71 -17.99 1.52
CA TYR A 250 -20.38 -17.29 0.42
C TYR A 250 -20.56 -18.13 -0.84
N GLY A 251 -20.07 -19.37 -0.85
CA GLY A 251 -20.24 -20.31 -1.98
C GLY A 251 -19.47 -19.93 -3.24
N ARG A 252 -18.51 -19.00 -3.16
CA ARG A 252 -17.73 -18.50 -4.30
C ARG A 252 -16.33 -18.05 -3.91
N ASP A 253 -15.43 -18.04 -4.88
CA ASP A 253 -14.09 -17.50 -4.71
C ASP A 253 -14.12 -15.95 -4.68
N LEU A 254 -13.03 -15.36 -4.16
CA LEU A 254 -12.82 -13.91 -4.17
C LEU A 254 -12.68 -13.39 -5.60
N ILE A 255 -13.24 -12.21 -5.86
CA ILE A 255 -12.99 -11.50 -7.11
C ILE A 255 -11.52 -11.09 -7.16
N ASN A 256 -10.86 -11.36 -8.28
CA ASN A 256 -9.46 -11.04 -8.47
C ASN A 256 -9.25 -9.55 -8.82
N THR A 257 -9.44 -8.67 -7.84
CA THR A 257 -9.12 -7.24 -7.92
C THR A 257 -7.81 -6.92 -7.19
N TYR A 258 -7.25 -5.74 -7.45
CA TYR A 258 -6.06 -5.23 -6.77
C TYR A 258 -6.35 -3.84 -6.19
N PRO A 259 -6.50 -3.71 -4.86
CA PRO A 259 -6.53 -4.77 -3.84
C PRO A 259 -7.74 -5.71 -3.96
N LYS A 260 -7.66 -6.91 -3.36
CA LYS A 260 -8.82 -7.79 -3.19
C LYS A 260 -9.75 -7.21 -2.12
N TYR A 261 -10.99 -6.90 -2.47
CA TYR A 261 -11.90 -6.19 -1.57
C TYR A 261 -12.30 -7.03 -0.36
N GLY A 262 -12.46 -8.34 -0.51
CA GLY A 262 -12.70 -9.26 0.62
C GLY A 262 -11.61 -9.18 1.69
N MET A 263 -10.35 -9.35 1.29
CA MET A 263 -9.22 -9.22 2.21
C MET A 263 -9.10 -7.80 2.78
N PHE A 264 -9.45 -6.77 2.00
CA PHE A 264 -9.40 -5.40 2.49
C PHE A 264 -10.43 -5.15 3.62
N GLY A 265 -11.65 -5.65 3.46
CA GLY A 265 -12.67 -5.59 4.50
C GLY A 265 -12.24 -6.34 5.76
N TYR A 266 -11.69 -7.54 5.57
CA TYR A 266 -11.17 -8.37 6.65
C TYR A 266 -10.04 -7.68 7.42
N ASP A 267 -9.01 -7.18 6.73
CA ASP A 267 -7.89 -6.47 7.35
C ASP A 267 -8.39 -5.26 8.15
N THR A 268 -9.32 -4.47 7.56
CA THR A 268 -9.88 -3.30 8.23
C THR A 268 -10.60 -3.70 9.52
N GLY A 269 -11.43 -4.74 9.48
CA GLY A 269 -12.09 -5.28 10.66
C GLY A 269 -11.11 -5.78 11.71
N MET A 270 -10.16 -6.63 11.29
CA MET A 270 -9.16 -7.20 12.19
C MET A 270 -8.33 -6.13 12.89
N PHE A 271 -7.95 -5.05 12.21
CA PHE A 271 -7.18 -3.98 12.84
C PHE A 271 -8.03 -3.15 13.81
N PHE A 272 -9.14 -2.56 13.35
CA PHE A 272 -9.87 -1.58 14.14
C PHE A 272 -10.77 -2.21 15.21
N LEU A 273 -11.33 -3.41 14.98
CA LEU A 273 -12.08 -4.11 16.02
C LEU A 273 -11.14 -4.60 17.13
N ASN A 274 -9.95 -5.10 16.77
CA ASN A 274 -8.95 -5.50 17.76
C ASN A 274 -8.41 -4.31 18.55
N ALA A 275 -8.22 -3.16 17.89
CA ALA A 275 -7.87 -1.90 18.52
C ALA A 275 -8.86 -1.52 19.64
N VAL A 276 -10.16 -1.49 19.31
CA VAL A 276 -11.23 -1.18 20.28
C VAL A 276 -11.33 -2.26 21.36
N TYR A 277 -11.27 -3.53 21.00
CA TYR A 277 -11.35 -4.65 21.94
C TYR A 277 -10.23 -4.61 23.00
N ARG A 278 -9.00 -4.29 22.59
CA ARG A 278 -7.83 -4.31 23.49
C ARG A 278 -7.63 -3.01 24.28
N TYR A 279 -8.00 -1.87 23.70
CA TYR A 279 -7.61 -0.56 24.24
C TYR A 279 -8.78 0.43 24.40
N GLY A 280 -10.00 0.02 24.08
CA GLY A 280 -11.19 0.87 24.14
C GLY A 280 -11.22 1.94 23.05
N THR A 281 -12.12 2.91 23.19
CA THR A 281 -12.33 3.98 22.20
C THR A 281 -11.16 4.95 22.06
N ASN A 282 -10.21 4.96 23.01
CA ASN A 282 -9.01 5.78 22.99
C ASN A 282 -7.76 4.99 22.52
N PHE A 283 -7.96 3.95 21.70
CA PHE A 283 -6.90 3.05 21.24
C PHE A 283 -5.74 3.76 20.53
N GLU A 284 -5.94 4.97 20.01
CA GLU A 284 -4.91 5.74 19.33
C GLU A 284 -3.71 6.07 20.23
N GLN A 285 -3.92 6.14 21.55
CA GLN A 285 -2.85 6.31 22.53
C GLN A 285 -1.89 5.11 22.58
N ARG A 286 -2.34 3.96 22.06
CA ARG A 286 -1.61 2.70 21.99
C ARG A 286 -1.48 2.19 20.54
N ILE A 287 -1.63 3.07 19.54
CA ILE A 287 -1.67 2.69 18.11
C ILE A 287 -0.48 1.82 17.68
N ASN A 288 0.72 2.13 18.20
CA ASN A 288 1.96 1.38 17.91
C ASN A 288 2.01 -0.03 18.56
N ARG A 289 1.04 -0.37 19.42
CA ARG A 289 0.92 -1.68 20.08
C ARG A 289 -0.20 -2.53 19.49
N ILE A 290 -0.89 -2.04 18.46
CA ILE A 290 -1.94 -2.79 17.78
C ILE A 290 -1.26 -3.75 16.81
N PRO A 291 -1.50 -5.07 16.93
CA PRO A 291 -0.93 -6.03 16.00
C PRO A 291 -1.55 -5.78 14.61
N SER A 292 -0.71 -5.69 13.57
CA SER A 292 -1.21 -5.45 12.22
C SER A 292 -2.01 -6.65 11.71
N ASN A 293 -1.57 -7.91 11.96
CA ASN A 293 -2.21 -9.19 11.58
C ASN A 293 -3.03 -9.15 10.28
N SER A 294 -2.55 -8.39 9.29
CA SER A 294 -3.26 -8.08 8.05
C SER A 294 -2.77 -9.04 6.97
N LEU A 295 -3.70 -9.60 6.21
CA LEU A 295 -3.42 -10.51 5.10
C LEU A 295 -2.79 -9.76 3.93
N GLN A 296 -3.36 -8.59 3.60
CA GLN A 296 -3.06 -7.88 2.37
C GLN A 296 -2.41 -6.53 2.65
N PHE A 297 -2.99 -5.69 3.50
CA PHE A 297 -2.49 -4.33 3.74
C PHE A 297 -1.33 -4.30 4.73
N SER A 298 -0.47 -3.28 4.58
CA SER A 298 0.47 -2.91 5.62
C SER A 298 -0.16 -1.79 6.42
N PHE A 299 -0.62 -2.07 7.64
CA PHE A 299 -1.20 -1.07 8.51
C PHE A 299 -0.19 -0.54 9.52
N LYS A 300 0.07 0.76 9.42
CA LYS A 300 0.77 1.56 10.42
C LYS A 300 0.20 2.96 10.36
N PHE A 301 -0.41 3.40 11.45
CA PHE A 301 -1.11 4.69 11.48
C PHE A 301 -0.27 5.73 12.22
N ASP A 302 0.23 6.70 11.47
CA ASP A 302 0.97 7.84 12.02
C ASP A 302 0.08 9.08 12.04
N ARG A 303 0.20 9.87 13.11
CA ARG A 303 -0.56 11.12 13.28
C ARG A 303 -0.01 12.19 12.33
N VAL A 304 -0.88 12.86 11.58
CA VAL A 304 -0.43 13.87 10.59
C VAL A 304 0.08 15.16 11.23
N ASN A 305 -0.57 15.60 12.31
CA ASN A 305 -0.19 16.77 13.12
C ASN A 305 -0.94 16.71 14.47
N ASN A 306 -0.65 17.62 15.40
CA ASN A 306 -1.23 17.60 16.77
C ASN A 306 -2.77 17.65 16.81
N TRP A 307 -3.42 18.20 15.79
CA TRP A 307 -4.87 18.41 15.70
C TRP A 307 -5.55 17.52 14.65
N GLY A 308 -4.76 16.91 13.78
CA GLY A 308 -5.20 16.00 12.73
C GLY A 308 -5.29 14.57 13.20
N GLY A 309 -5.91 13.74 12.36
CA GLY A 309 -6.05 12.31 12.52
C GLY A 309 -4.81 11.54 12.11
N PHE A 310 -5.04 10.32 11.66
CA PHE A 310 -4.00 9.35 11.35
C PHE A 310 -4.08 8.92 9.89
N ILE A 311 -2.93 8.73 9.27
CA ILE A 311 -2.81 8.18 7.93
C ILE A 311 -2.04 6.86 7.99
N ASN A 312 -2.43 5.92 7.14
CA ASN A 312 -1.70 4.66 7.02
C ASN A 312 -0.37 4.86 6.26
N THR A 313 0.74 4.93 6.97
CA THR A 313 2.10 5.02 6.40
C THR A 313 2.75 3.66 6.19
N GLY A 314 1.99 2.57 6.35
CA GLY A 314 2.49 1.23 6.16
C GLY A 314 2.96 0.97 4.73
N LEU A 315 4.08 0.26 4.61
CA LEU A 315 4.73 -0.06 3.34
C LEU A 315 5.29 -1.47 3.37
N TYR A 316 4.98 -2.26 2.36
CA TYR A 316 5.76 -3.44 2.01
C TYR A 316 6.79 -3.10 0.93
N LEU A 317 7.96 -3.70 1.08
CA LEU A 317 8.93 -3.84 0.01
C LEU A 317 8.91 -5.30 -0.44
N ILE A 318 8.47 -5.54 -1.67
CA ILE A 318 8.41 -6.88 -2.25
C ILE A 318 9.69 -7.12 -3.03
N HIS A 319 10.36 -8.24 -2.76
CA HIS A 319 11.61 -8.61 -3.42
C HIS A 319 11.48 -9.98 -4.09
N TYR A 320 11.58 -9.98 -5.42
CA TYR A 320 11.72 -11.19 -6.23
C TYR A 320 13.21 -11.48 -6.32
N ASP A 321 13.70 -12.45 -5.56
CA ASP A 321 15.14 -12.76 -5.55
C ASP A 321 15.57 -13.67 -6.71
N ALA A 322 16.88 -13.78 -6.95
CA ALA A 322 17.42 -14.65 -7.99
C ALA A 322 17.30 -16.15 -7.69
N GLY A 323 16.92 -16.53 -6.48
CA GLY A 323 16.65 -17.90 -6.04
C GLY A 323 15.21 -18.36 -6.29
N ASN A 324 14.39 -17.56 -6.98
CA ASN A 324 12.96 -17.78 -7.20
C ASN A 324 12.10 -17.71 -5.92
N VAL A 325 12.56 -16.99 -4.89
CA VAL A 325 11.78 -16.71 -3.68
C VAL A 325 11.26 -15.28 -3.74
N VAL A 326 10.02 -15.09 -3.31
CA VAL A 326 9.42 -13.76 -3.15
C VAL A 326 9.38 -13.42 -1.67
N HIS A 327 10.00 -12.31 -1.29
CA HIS A 327 10.02 -11.82 0.08
C HIS A 327 9.04 -10.66 0.24
N LYS A 328 8.08 -10.80 1.15
CA LYS A 328 7.19 -9.71 1.61
C LYS A 328 7.83 -9.02 2.82
N ILE A 329 8.57 -7.95 2.60
CA ILE A 329 9.32 -7.27 3.66
C ILE A 329 8.49 -6.11 4.23
N ASN A 330 8.10 -6.20 5.49
CA ASN A 330 7.38 -5.12 6.18
C ASN A 330 8.33 -3.98 6.57
N LYS A 331 8.13 -2.79 5.98
CA LYS A 331 8.91 -1.55 6.21
C LYS A 331 8.13 -0.52 7.02
N SER A 332 7.10 -0.96 7.73
CA SER A 332 6.19 -0.14 8.53
C SER A 332 6.69 0.09 9.96
N ARG A 333 8.01 0.10 10.15
CA ARG A 333 8.63 0.52 11.42
C ARG A 333 8.85 2.03 11.42
#